data_AF-A0AAV5TL96-F1
#
_entry.id   AF-A0AAV5TL96-F1
#
_cell.length_a   1.000
_cell.length_b   1.000
_cell.length_c   1.000
_cell.angle_alpha   90.00
_cell.angle_beta   90.00
_cell.angle_gamma   90.00
#
_symmetry.space_group_name_H-M   'P 1'
#
loop_
_entity.id
_entity.type
_entity.pdbx_description
1 polymer ?
#
loop_
_entity_poly.entity_id
_entity_poly.type
_entity_poly.pdbx_seq_one_letter_code
_entity_poly.pdbx_strand_id
1 'polypeptide(L)'
;SNTMNSFFLSSELQSTIVIGQRVLFCCSIVFNIIAFVCLIKETPENQSKFRNYLFYIQILAAINDINLDVLFKPFPLFPELGAFCNGVLCSLGVPIHYSFALSVFIVGNIGGSIIICFLYRHQSIVRDSSRLSKVSIEKTYLSFQKTFNFMKWSLIVVYTIPGIVSFSVEFDGSQTEYLIDNFPYGDLTWIRKRGMYEYFKRTSQIMAIPIVTLMTTKNKYS
;
A
#
# COMPACT_ATOMS: atom_id res chain seq x y z
N SER A 1 -2.64 40.99 -13.15
CA SER A 1 -3.60 39.98 -12.65
C SER A 1 -2.81 38.71 -12.39
N ASN A 2 -2.45 38.47 -11.12
CA ASN A 2 -1.67 37.30 -10.72
C ASN A 2 -2.60 36.09 -10.70
N THR A 3 -2.69 35.38 -11.82
CA THR A 3 -3.15 33.99 -11.80
C THR A 3 -2.12 33.23 -10.96
N MET A 4 -2.41 33.03 -9.68
CA MET A 4 -1.70 32.04 -8.88
C MET A 4 -1.68 30.74 -9.68
N ASN A 5 -0.49 30.26 -10.03
CA ASN A 5 -0.30 28.90 -10.51
C ASN A 5 -0.83 27.97 -9.41
N SER A 6 -2.10 27.57 -9.50
CA SER A 6 -2.84 26.93 -8.41
C SER A 6 -2.27 25.57 -8.00
N PHE A 7 -1.27 25.07 -8.73
CA PHE A 7 -0.62 23.78 -8.53
C PHE A 7 0.83 23.88 -8.04
N PHE A 8 1.36 25.09 -7.82
CA PHE A 8 2.74 25.24 -7.33
C PHE A 8 2.85 24.88 -5.86
N LEU A 9 3.60 23.81 -5.55
CA LEU A 9 3.99 23.51 -4.17
C LEU A 9 5.18 24.38 -3.79
N SER A 10 4.96 25.34 -2.88
CA SER A 10 6.04 26.18 -2.36
C SER A 10 7.08 25.33 -1.62
N SER A 11 8.35 25.74 -1.69
CA SER A 11 9.44 25.02 -1.02
C SER A 11 9.27 25.01 0.50
N GLU A 12 8.70 26.07 1.05
CA GLU A 12 8.40 26.20 2.48
C GLU A 12 7.32 25.21 2.92
N LEU A 13 6.24 25.06 2.14
CA LEU A 13 5.21 24.06 2.39
C LEU A 13 5.77 22.65 2.27
N GLN A 14 6.59 22.38 1.25
CA GLN A 14 7.26 21.09 1.10
C GLN A 14 8.12 20.78 2.34
N SER A 15 8.93 21.72 2.81
CA SER A 15 9.74 21.51 4.02
C SER A 15 8.89 21.24 5.26
N THR A 16 7.76 21.92 5.39
CA THR A 16 6.83 21.72 6.51
C THR A 16 6.22 20.31 6.48
N ILE A 17 5.79 19.85 5.31
CA ILE A 17 5.28 18.48 5.12
C ILE A 17 6.35 17.45 5.47
N VAL A 18 7.60 17.64 5.00
CA VAL A 18 8.71 16.73 5.31
C VAL A 18 9.00 16.69 6.82
N ILE A 19 8.97 17.84 7.51
CA ILE A 19 9.15 17.90 8.96
C ILE A 19 8.02 17.14 9.66
N GLY A 20 6.77 17.38 9.28
CA GLY A 20 5.61 16.65 9.80
C GLY A 20 5.74 15.14 9.60
N GLN A 21 6.13 14.71 8.41
CA GLN A 21 6.36 13.30 8.09
C GLN A 21 7.46 12.69 8.96
N ARG A 22 8.57 13.39 9.20
CA ARG A 22 9.65 12.91 10.10
C ARG A 22 9.17 12.76 11.54
N VAL A 23 8.35 13.69 12.03
CA VAL A 23 7.77 13.60 13.38
C VAL A 23 6.85 12.38 13.47
N LEU A 24 5.98 12.18 12.47
CA LEU A 24 5.11 11.01 12.39
C LEU A 24 5.90 9.71 12.37
N PHE A 25 6.98 9.65 11.58
CA PHE A 25 7.87 8.48 11.53
C PHE A 25 8.53 8.19 12.88
N CYS A 26 9.04 9.21 13.58
CA CYS A 26 9.61 9.05 14.93
C CYS A 26 8.56 8.51 15.92
N CYS A 27 7.34 9.05 15.91
CA CYS A 27 6.24 8.53 16.73
C CYS A 27 5.89 7.09 16.35
N SER A 28 5.84 6.78 15.05
CA SER A 28 5.53 5.44 14.55
C SER A 28 6.57 4.41 14.99
N ILE A 29 7.87 4.75 14.96
CA ILE A 29 8.93 3.88 15.47
C ILE A 29 8.70 3.53 16.94
N VAL A 30 8.37 4.52 17.78
CA VAL A 30 8.11 4.28 19.21
C VAL A 30 6.94 3.32 19.39
N PHE A 31 5.83 3.53 18.68
CA PHE A 31 4.68 2.64 18.74
C PHE A 31 4.96 1.24 18.18
N ASN A 32 5.72 1.14 17.08
CA ASN A 32 6.16 -0.13 16.51
C ASN A 32 7.00 -0.93 17.52
N ILE A 33 7.95 -0.29 18.20
CA ILE A 33 8.77 -0.93 19.24
C ILE A 33 7.90 -1.43 20.39
N ILE A 34 6.99 -0.59 20.91
CA ILE A 34 6.07 -0.98 21.98
C ILE A 34 5.22 -2.18 21.55
N ALA A 35 4.66 -2.15 20.33
CA ALA A 35 3.86 -3.24 19.79
C ALA A 35 4.67 -4.53 19.68
N PHE A 36 5.91 -4.49 19.19
CA PHE A 36 6.80 -5.65 19.17
C PHE A 36 7.08 -6.19 20.57
N VAL A 37 7.38 -5.33 21.55
CA VAL A 37 7.63 -5.74 22.93
C VAL A 37 6.39 -6.43 23.51
N CYS A 38 5.20 -5.86 23.34
CA CYS A 38 3.94 -6.45 23.80
C CYS A 38 3.65 -7.80 23.13
N LEU A 39 3.86 -7.91 21.82
CA LEU A 39 3.65 -9.16 21.08
C LEU A 39 4.62 -10.27 21.53
N ILE A 40 5.87 -9.92 21.88
CA ILE A 40 6.86 -10.88 22.36
C ILE A 40 6.57 -11.29 23.80
N LYS A 41 6.32 -10.34 24.70
CA LYS A 41 6.28 -10.57 26.16
C LYS A 41 4.91 -10.92 26.72
N GLU A 42 3.85 -10.25 26.26
CA GLU A 42 2.53 -10.30 26.91
C GLU A 42 1.62 -11.38 26.32
N THR A 43 1.98 -11.98 25.18
CA THR A 43 1.06 -12.88 24.48
C THR A 43 1.21 -14.33 24.95
N PRO A 44 0.18 -14.93 25.57
CA PRO A 44 0.25 -16.27 26.15
C PRO A 44 0.50 -17.36 25.09
N GLU A 45 1.23 -18.41 25.47
CA GLU A 45 1.66 -19.49 24.55
C GLU A 45 0.50 -20.21 23.85
N ASN A 46 -0.66 -20.31 24.52
CA ASN A 46 -1.88 -20.90 23.98
C ASN A 46 -2.46 -20.14 22.76
N GLN A 47 -1.98 -18.92 22.49
CA GLN A 47 -2.41 -18.09 21.35
C GLN A 47 -1.31 -17.89 20.29
N SER A 48 -0.30 -18.77 20.24
CA SER A 48 0.84 -18.67 19.32
C SER A 48 0.48 -18.44 17.85
N LYS A 49 -0.57 -19.08 17.32
CA LYS A 49 -1.02 -18.88 15.93
C LYS A 49 -1.59 -17.49 15.66
N PHE A 50 -2.38 -16.96 16.59
CA PHE A 50 -2.94 -15.61 16.49
C PHE A 50 -1.82 -14.57 16.60
N ARG A 51 -0.89 -14.79 17.53
CA ARG A 51 0.33 -13.98 17.70
C ARG A 51 1.13 -13.87 16.41
N ASN A 52 1.30 -14.97 15.67
CA ASN A 52 2.05 -14.95 14.40
C ASN A 52 1.38 -14.08 13.33
N TYR A 53 0.04 -14.05 13.26
CA TYR A 53 -0.66 -13.14 12.35
C TYR A 53 -0.43 -11.68 12.72
N LEU A 54 -0.51 -11.34 14.01
CA LEU A 54 -0.25 -9.98 14.48
C LEU A 54 1.22 -9.57 14.25
N PHE A 55 2.18 -10.46 14.49
CA PHE A 55 3.59 -10.20 14.17
C PHE A 55 3.80 -9.91 12.69
N TYR A 56 3.18 -10.70 11.80
CA TYR A 56 3.30 -10.49 10.37
C TYR A 56 2.75 -9.13 9.95
N ILE A 57 1.57 -8.74 10.45
CA ILE A 57 0.98 -7.41 10.21
C ILE A 57 1.93 -6.31 10.71
N GLN A 58 2.49 -6.47 11.92
CA GLN A 58 3.39 -5.48 12.51
C GLN A 58 4.70 -5.31 11.70
N ILE A 59 5.27 -6.41 11.21
CA ILE A 59 6.47 -6.38 10.35
C ILE A 59 6.16 -5.63 9.05
N LEU A 60 5.04 -5.96 8.40
CA LEU A 60 4.65 -5.27 7.16
C LEU A 60 4.39 -3.79 7.40
N ALA A 61 3.74 -3.41 8.50
CA ALA A 61 3.51 -2.02 8.86
C ALA A 61 4.83 -1.26 9.06
N ALA A 62 5.79 -1.83 9.81
CA ALA A 62 7.11 -1.22 10.00
C ALA A 62 7.89 -1.08 8.68
N ILE A 63 7.81 -2.07 7.78
CA ILE A 63 8.40 -1.98 6.43
C ILE A 63 7.73 -0.87 5.62
N ASN A 64 6.41 -0.74 5.70
CA ASN A 64 5.66 0.30 5.01
C ASN A 64 6.05 1.71 5.48
N ASP A 65 6.21 1.91 6.79
CA ASP A 65 6.66 3.18 7.35
C ASP A 65 8.05 3.55 6.83
N ILE A 66 8.99 2.61 6.84
CA ILE A 66 10.33 2.83 6.27
C ILE A 66 10.23 3.16 4.77
N ASN A 67 9.38 2.45 4.04
CA ASN A 67 9.20 2.67 2.61
C ASN A 67 8.65 4.07 2.32
N LEU A 68 7.57 4.50 2.98
CA LEU A 68 6.92 5.77 2.70
C LEU A 68 7.69 6.97 3.29
N ASP A 69 8.28 6.83 4.47
CA ASP A 69 8.87 7.95 5.22
C ASP A 69 10.37 8.14 5.00
N VAL A 70 11.07 7.12 4.51
CA VAL A 70 12.52 7.19 4.26
C VAL A 70 12.83 6.96 2.79
N LEU A 71 12.36 5.85 2.23
CA LEU A 71 12.78 5.38 0.91
C LEU A 71 12.10 6.14 -0.24
N PHE A 72 10.79 6.32 -0.17
CA PHE A 72 9.97 6.86 -1.26
C PHE A 72 9.67 8.36 -1.07
N LYS A 73 9.10 8.77 0.08
CA LYS A 73 8.64 10.15 0.35
C LYS A 73 7.86 10.77 -0.82
N PRO A 74 6.66 10.22 -1.14
CA PRO A 74 5.86 10.70 -2.25
C PRO A 74 5.19 12.03 -1.95
N PHE A 75 5.12 12.90 -2.96
CA PHE A 75 4.36 14.13 -2.99
C PHE A 75 3.32 14.06 -4.11
N PRO A 76 2.07 13.65 -3.81
CA PRO A 76 1.02 13.61 -4.81
C PRO A 76 0.63 15.03 -5.23
N LEU A 77 0.44 15.22 -6.53
CA LEU A 77 0.07 16.48 -7.16
C LEU A 77 -1.45 16.58 -7.32
N PHE A 78 -2.20 16.64 -6.22
CA PHE A 78 -3.67 16.76 -6.32
C PHE A 78 -4.11 18.09 -6.94
N PRO A 79 -5.22 18.12 -7.71
CA PRO A 79 -6.08 17.00 -8.17
C PRO A 79 -5.56 16.19 -9.37
N GLU A 80 -4.41 16.55 -9.93
CA GLU A 80 -3.85 15.85 -11.09
C GLU A 80 -3.29 14.48 -10.71
N LEU A 81 -3.26 13.56 -11.68
CA LEU A 81 -2.66 12.25 -11.49
C LEU A 81 -1.16 12.34 -11.74
N GLY A 82 -0.44 12.91 -10.78
CA GLY A 82 1.01 12.98 -10.82
C GLY A 82 1.60 12.95 -9.42
N ALA A 83 2.88 12.62 -9.34
CA ALA A 83 3.63 12.71 -8.11
C ALA A 83 5.09 13.01 -8.41
N PHE A 84 5.76 13.65 -7.47
CA PHE A 84 7.21 13.66 -7.40
C PHE A 84 7.66 13.06 -6.08
N CYS A 85 8.92 12.67 -5.96
CA CYS A 85 9.42 12.04 -4.76
C CYS A 85 10.84 12.46 -4.45
N ASN A 86 11.16 12.47 -3.15
CA ASN A 86 12.45 12.95 -2.63
C ASN A 86 12.99 12.01 -1.53
N GLY A 87 12.71 10.72 -1.66
CA GLY A 87 13.25 9.68 -0.81
C GLY A 87 14.61 9.16 -1.28
N VAL A 88 15.18 8.22 -0.52
CA VAL A 88 16.46 7.59 -0.86
C VAL A 88 16.40 6.86 -2.20
N LEU A 89 15.34 6.07 -2.46
CA LEU A 89 15.21 5.33 -3.72
C LEU A 89 15.07 6.28 -4.91
N CYS A 90 14.33 7.37 -4.74
CA CYS A 90 14.19 8.41 -5.74
C CYS A 90 15.52 9.09 -6.06
N SER A 91 16.33 9.35 -5.03
CA SER A 91 17.65 9.96 -5.20
C SER A 91 18.64 9.02 -5.91
N LEU A 92 18.42 7.71 -5.82
CA LEU A 92 19.18 6.69 -6.55
C LEU A 92 18.68 6.49 -8.00
N GLY A 93 17.70 7.28 -8.46
CA GLY A 93 17.14 7.20 -9.80
C GLY A 93 16.15 6.04 -9.98
N VAL A 94 15.67 5.42 -8.91
CA VAL A 94 14.60 4.42 -9.00
C VAL A 94 13.30 5.15 -9.41
N PRO A 95 12.64 4.70 -10.49
CA PRO A 95 11.35 5.25 -10.91
C PRO A 95 10.28 5.21 -9.81
N ILE A 96 9.37 6.19 -9.81
CA ILE A 96 8.33 6.35 -8.80
C ILE A 96 7.36 5.18 -8.82
N HIS A 97 6.97 4.70 -10.01
CA HIS A 97 6.00 3.62 -10.15
C HIS A 97 6.43 2.36 -9.41
N TYR A 98 7.72 2.03 -9.35
CA TYR A 98 8.19 0.85 -8.59
C TYR A 98 8.05 1.04 -7.08
N SER A 99 8.39 2.22 -6.57
CA SER A 99 8.24 2.54 -5.14
C SER A 99 6.76 2.62 -4.73
N PHE A 100 5.92 3.11 -5.63
CA PHE A 100 4.47 3.10 -5.47
C PHE A 100 3.88 1.68 -5.53
N ALA A 101 4.31 0.85 -6.50
CA ALA A 101 3.91 -0.55 -6.61
C ALA A 101 4.28 -1.35 -5.36
N LEU A 102 5.47 -1.13 -4.81
CA LEU A 102 5.89 -1.71 -3.54
C LEU A 102 4.96 -1.29 -2.40
N SER A 103 4.58 -0.01 -2.33
CA SER A 103 3.65 0.49 -1.32
C SER A 103 2.28 -0.17 -1.42
N VAL A 104 1.73 -0.25 -2.64
CA VAL A 104 0.44 -0.92 -2.92
C VAL A 104 0.50 -2.40 -2.53
N PHE A 105 1.60 -3.08 -2.85
CA PHE A 105 1.83 -4.48 -2.49
C PHE A 105 1.83 -4.68 -0.97
N ILE A 106 2.57 -3.85 -0.23
CA ILE A 106 2.68 -3.97 1.23
C ILE A 106 1.33 -3.66 1.89
N VAL A 107 0.68 -2.54 1.53
CA VAL A 107 -0.61 -2.14 2.10
C VAL A 107 -1.70 -3.16 1.80
N GLY A 108 -1.72 -3.72 0.58
CA GLY A 108 -2.62 -4.81 0.23
C GLY A 108 -2.42 -6.02 1.13
N ASN A 109 -1.16 -6.45 1.32
CA ASN A 109 -0.83 -7.56 2.21
C ASN A 109 -1.19 -7.30 3.67
N ILE A 110 -1.04 -6.06 4.17
CA ILE A 110 -1.51 -5.65 5.51
C ILE A 110 -3.02 -5.85 5.61
N GLY A 111 -3.78 -5.30 4.67
CA GLY A 111 -5.25 -5.41 4.64
C GLY A 111 -5.73 -6.86 4.58
N GLY A 112 -5.17 -7.66 3.68
CA GLY A 112 -5.48 -9.09 3.58
C GLY A 112 -5.15 -9.86 4.87
N SER A 113 -4.03 -9.55 5.50
CA SER A 113 -3.60 -10.18 6.75
C SER A 113 -4.51 -9.84 7.92
N ILE A 114 -4.98 -8.59 8.02
CA ILE A 114 -5.95 -8.16 9.04
C ILE A 114 -7.25 -8.95 8.89
N ILE A 115 -7.77 -9.11 7.67
CA ILE A 115 -8.99 -9.88 7.41
C ILE A 115 -8.80 -11.36 7.80
N ILE A 116 -7.69 -11.97 7.38
CA ILE A 116 -7.37 -13.36 7.73
C ILE A 116 -7.25 -13.51 9.26
N CYS A 117 -6.64 -12.55 9.94
CA CYS A 117 -6.51 -12.52 11.39
C CYS A 117 -7.88 -12.46 12.08
N PHE A 118 -8.79 -11.60 11.61
CA PHE A 118 -10.16 -11.54 12.12
C PHE A 118 -10.94 -12.83 11.88
N LEU A 119 -10.83 -13.41 10.68
CA LEU A 119 -11.48 -14.68 10.36
C LEU A 119 -10.95 -15.80 11.27
N TYR A 120 -9.63 -15.88 11.46
CA TYR A 120 -9.02 -16.85 12.37
C TYR A 120 -9.54 -16.70 13.80
N ARG A 121 -9.59 -15.46 14.32
CA ARG A 121 -10.09 -15.19 15.68
C ARG A 121 -11.57 -15.55 15.81
N HIS A 122 -12.41 -15.15 14.86
CA HIS A 122 -13.82 -15.48 14.85
C HIS A 122 -14.03 -17.01 14.91
N GLN A 123 -13.29 -17.76 14.11
CA GLN A 123 -13.37 -19.22 14.08
C GLN A 123 -12.92 -19.87 15.40
N SER A 124 -11.87 -19.34 16.03
CA SER A 124 -11.40 -19.86 17.31
C SER A 124 -12.46 -19.76 18.42
N ILE A 125 -13.26 -18.68 18.42
CA ILE A 125 -14.34 -18.46 19.39
C ILE A 125 -15.54 -19.36 19.10
N VAL A 126 -15.97 -19.44 17.84
CA VAL A 126 -17.11 -20.29 17.45
C VAL A 126 -16.83 -21.76 17.80
N ARG A 127 -15.58 -22.22 17.60
CA ARG A 127 -15.15 -23.57 17.94
C ARG A 127 -15.37 -23.94 19.41
N ASP A 128 -15.16 -22.99 20.33
CA ASP A 128 -15.25 -23.26 21.76
C ASP A 128 -16.72 -23.31 22.26
N SER A 129 -17.68 -22.79 21.47
CA SER A 129 -19.11 -22.75 21.82
C SER A 129 -19.90 -24.03 21.47
N SER A 130 -19.45 -24.87 20.53
CA SER A 130 -20.21 -26.02 20.05
C SER A 130 -19.88 -27.32 20.81
N ARG A 131 -20.58 -27.56 21.93
CA ARG A 131 -20.46 -28.80 22.74
C ARG A 131 -21.23 -30.03 22.20
N LEU A 132 -21.89 -29.94 21.04
CA LEU A 132 -22.84 -30.98 20.60
C LEU A 132 -22.34 -31.77 19.37
N SER A 133 -22.09 -33.08 19.61
CA SER A 133 -21.87 -34.18 18.66
C SER A 133 -20.45 -34.40 18.10
N LYS A 134 -19.57 -34.99 18.92
CA LYS A 134 -18.17 -35.35 18.60
C LYS A 134 -17.94 -36.24 17.37
N VAL A 135 -18.96 -36.87 16.77
CA VAL A 135 -18.78 -37.87 15.67
C VAL A 135 -19.16 -37.33 14.28
N SER A 136 -20.09 -36.37 14.17
CA SER A 136 -20.40 -35.66 12.91
C SER A 136 -19.47 -34.45 12.67
N ILE A 137 -18.72 -34.05 13.70
CA ILE A 137 -17.86 -32.87 13.71
C ILE A 137 -16.62 -33.04 12.85
N GLU A 138 -16.00 -34.22 12.71
CA GLU A 138 -14.73 -34.33 11.96
C GLU A 138 -14.87 -34.05 10.46
N LYS A 139 -15.92 -34.57 9.80
CA LYS A 139 -16.17 -34.30 8.38
C LYS A 139 -16.57 -32.84 8.15
N THR A 140 -17.38 -32.28 9.06
CA THR A 140 -17.79 -30.87 9.04
C THR A 140 -16.58 -29.95 9.28
N TYR A 141 -15.68 -30.34 10.19
CA TYR A 141 -14.44 -29.65 10.52
C TYR A 141 -13.47 -29.65 9.33
N LEU A 142 -13.26 -30.80 8.69
CA LEU A 142 -12.40 -30.90 7.52
C LEU A 142 -12.94 -30.05 6.35
N SER A 143 -14.26 -30.07 6.14
CA SER A 143 -14.92 -29.22 5.14
C SER A 143 -14.72 -27.74 5.45
N PHE A 144 -14.92 -27.34 6.70
CA PHE A 144 -14.78 -25.95 7.14
C PHE A 144 -13.33 -25.44 7.06
N GLN A 145 -12.35 -26.28 7.41
CA GLN A 145 -10.94 -25.94 7.29
C GLN A 145 -10.49 -25.81 5.83
N LYS A 146 -11.03 -26.65 4.93
CA LYS A 146 -10.83 -26.49 3.48
C LYS A 146 -11.40 -25.15 3.00
N THR A 147 -12.61 -24.79 3.41
CA THR A 147 -13.22 -23.49 3.08
C THR A 147 -12.40 -22.32 3.61
N PHE A 148 -11.93 -22.39 4.85
CA PHE A 148 -11.07 -21.35 5.43
C PHE A 148 -9.74 -21.19 4.69
N ASN A 149 -9.08 -22.32 4.38
CA ASN A 149 -7.83 -22.28 3.60
C ASN A 149 -8.07 -21.72 2.20
N PHE A 150 -9.20 -22.06 1.56
CA PHE A 150 -9.58 -21.50 0.27
C PHE A 150 -9.82 -19.98 0.37
N MET A 151 -10.57 -19.52 1.37
CA MET A 151 -10.77 -18.08 1.61
C MET A 151 -9.45 -17.36 1.87
N LYS A 152 -8.57 -17.94 2.67
CA LYS A 152 -7.23 -17.39 2.95
C LYS A 152 -6.42 -17.23 1.67
N TRP A 153 -6.34 -18.28 0.84
CA TRP A 153 -5.62 -18.22 -0.43
C TRP A 153 -6.25 -17.21 -1.40
N SER A 154 -7.57 -17.17 -1.48
CA SER A 154 -8.30 -16.19 -2.29
C SER A 154 -7.97 -14.76 -1.86
N LEU A 155 -8.00 -14.46 -0.56
CA LEU A 155 -7.64 -13.15 -0.02
C LEU A 155 -6.18 -12.80 -0.34
N ILE A 156 -5.23 -13.72 -0.13
CA ILE A 156 -3.82 -13.48 -0.47
C ILE A 156 -3.69 -13.11 -1.94
N VAL A 157 -4.33 -13.87 -2.84
CA VAL A 157 -4.29 -13.62 -4.29
C VAL A 157 -4.88 -12.25 -4.61
N VAL A 158 -6.08 -11.94 -4.11
CA VAL A 158 -6.78 -10.67 -4.37
C VAL A 158 -5.97 -9.46 -3.89
N TYR A 159 -5.32 -9.55 -2.74
CA TYR A 159 -4.56 -8.44 -2.16
C TYR A 159 -3.13 -8.32 -2.71
N THR A 160 -2.56 -9.40 -3.27
CA THR A 160 -1.19 -9.42 -3.80
C THR A 160 -1.14 -9.05 -5.28
N ILE A 161 -2.14 -9.48 -6.07
CA ILE A 161 -2.20 -9.23 -7.52
C ILE A 161 -2.06 -7.74 -7.87
N PRO A 162 -2.77 -6.80 -7.22
CA PRO A 162 -2.67 -5.39 -7.58
C PRO A 162 -1.25 -4.87 -7.55
N GLY A 163 -0.49 -5.19 -6.49
CA GLY A 163 0.91 -4.80 -6.38
C GLY A 163 1.78 -5.40 -7.48
N ILE A 164 1.62 -6.70 -7.77
CA ILE A 164 2.37 -7.38 -8.86
C ILE A 164 2.05 -6.75 -10.22
N VAL A 165 0.77 -6.49 -10.51
CA VAL A 165 0.36 -5.85 -11.76
C VAL A 165 0.97 -4.45 -11.86
N SER A 166 1.00 -3.68 -10.76
CA SER A 166 1.66 -2.37 -10.74
C SER A 166 3.15 -2.43 -11.06
N PHE A 167 3.87 -3.50 -10.70
CA PHE A 167 5.26 -3.70 -11.12
C PHE A 167 5.43 -3.98 -12.61
N SER A 168 4.39 -4.52 -13.26
CA SER A 168 4.40 -4.88 -14.68
C SER A 168 3.94 -3.76 -15.61
N VAL A 169 3.51 -2.62 -15.06
CA VAL A 169 3.14 -1.45 -15.88
C VAL A 169 4.41 -0.77 -16.34
N GLU A 170 4.70 -0.84 -17.64
CA GLU A 170 5.78 -0.08 -18.25
C GLU A 170 5.46 1.42 -18.19
N PHE A 171 6.41 2.21 -17.71
CA PHE A 171 6.29 3.65 -17.64
C PHE A 171 6.97 4.31 -18.84
N ASP A 172 6.21 5.12 -19.57
CA ASP A 172 6.73 5.93 -20.67
C ASP A 172 7.10 7.34 -20.18
N GLY A 173 8.40 7.54 -19.95
CA GLY A 173 8.94 8.85 -19.56
C GLY A 173 8.71 9.94 -20.61
N SER A 174 8.68 9.59 -21.90
CA SER A 174 8.47 10.58 -22.97
C SER A 174 7.05 11.16 -22.93
N GLN A 175 6.06 10.33 -22.60
CA GLN A 175 4.69 10.76 -22.38
C GLN A 175 4.59 11.70 -21.18
N THR A 176 5.31 11.42 -20.09
CA THR A 176 5.35 12.30 -18.91
C THR A 176 5.90 13.67 -19.26
N GLU A 177 7.03 13.76 -19.99
CA GLU A 177 7.59 15.05 -20.42
C GLU A 177 6.63 15.82 -21.31
N TYR A 178 6.02 15.16 -22.30
CA TYR A 178 5.03 15.78 -23.18
C TYR A 178 3.85 16.37 -22.39
N LEU A 179 3.33 15.64 -21.40
CA LEU A 179 2.21 16.10 -20.57
C LEU A 179 2.59 17.30 -19.69
N ILE A 180 3.82 17.34 -19.19
CA ILE A 180 4.34 18.46 -18.39
C ILE A 180 4.50 19.71 -19.25
N ASP A 181 5.07 19.57 -20.45
CA ASP A 181 5.30 20.70 -21.36
C ASP A 181 4.00 21.27 -21.95
N ASN A 182 2.97 20.43 -22.09
CA ASN A 182 1.67 20.80 -22.65
C ASN A 182 0.58 20.95 -21.58
N PHE A 183 0.95 21.17 -20.31
CA PHE A 183 -0.02 21.26 -19.23
C PHE A 183 -0.93 22.49 -19.38
N PRO A 184 -2.26 22.33 -19.50
CA PRO A 184 -3.15 23.43 -19.89
C PRO A 184 -3.46 24.42 -18.75
N TYR A 185 -3.16 24.07 -17.50
CA TYR A 185 -3.56 24.84 -16.32
C TYR A 185 -2.42 25.61 -15.65
N GLY A 186 -1.25 25.69 -16.29
CA GLY A 186 -0.12 26.49 -15.81
C GLY A 186 1.23 25.87 -16.15
N ASP A 187 2.29 26.41 -15.55
CA ASP A 187 3.63 25.87 -15.68
C ASP A 187 3.88 24.77 -14.63
N LEU A 188 4.04 23.53 -15.09
CA LEU A 188 4.37 22.38 -14.25
C LEU A 188 5.87 22.03 -14.31
N THR A 189 6.68 22.74 -15.11
CA THR A 189 8.10 22.41 -15.30
C THR A 189 8.94 22.51 -14.03
N TRP A 190 8.46 23.22 -13.01
CA TRP A 190 9.11 23.32 -11.70
C TRP A 190 9.30 21.97 -11.01
N ILE A 191 8.49 20.94 -11.30
CA ILE A 191 8.64 19.60 -10.70
C ILE A 191 9.96 18.94 -11.09
N ARG A 192 10.52 19.30 -12.26
CA ARG A 192 11.81 18.80 -12.75
C ARG A 192 12.95 19.12 -11.79
N LYS A 193 12.82 20.17 -10.98
CA LYS A 193 13.83 20.60 -9.99
C LYS A 193 13.64 19.95 -8.61
N ARG A 194 12.59 19.14 -8.42
CA ARG A 194 12.19 18.62 -7.09
C ARG A 194 12.62 17.19 -6.81
N GLY A 195 13.10 16.46 -7.82
CA GLY A 195 13.51 15.06 -7.71
C GLY A 195 12.99 14.24 -8.88
N MET A 196 12.80 12.93 -8.65
CA MET A 196 12.09 12.08 -9.61
C MET A 196 10.62 12.47 -9.65
N TYR A 197 9.98 12.40 -10.82
CA TYR A 197 8.58 12.74 -11.02
C TYR A 197 7.95 11.83 -12.08
N GLU A 198 6.65 11.64 -11.95
CA GLU A 198 5.82 10.91 -12.92
C GLU A 198 4.47 11.63 -13.04
N TYR A 199 3.96 11.72 -14.26
CA TYR A 199 2.71 12.41 -14.56
C TYR A 199 1.87 11.60 -15.53
N PHE A 200 0.63 11.34 -15.15
CA PHE A 200 -0.29 10.47 -15.90
C PHE A 200 -1.42 11.29 -16.49
N LYS A 201 -1.73 11.03 -17.76
CA LYS A 201 -2.92 11.59 -18.39
C LYS A 201 -4.16 11.00 -17.72
N ARG A 202 -5.02 11.86 -17.16
CA ARG A 202 -6.31 11.44 -16.62
C ARG A 202 -7.15 10.78 -17.70
N THR A 203 -7.21 9.44 -17.66
CA THR A 203 -8.06 8.63 -18.53
C THR A 203 -9.12 7.96 -17.66
N SER A 204 -10.35 7.78 -18.17
CA SER A 204 -11.47 7.14 -17.45
C SER A 204 -11.11 5.76 -16.89
N GLN A 205 -10.16 5.07 -17.52
CA GLN A 205 -9.62 3.78 -17.11
C GLN A 205 -8.69 3.85 -15.89
N ILE A 206 -7.94 4.95 -15.72
CA ILE A 206 -6.95 5.12 -14.63
C ILE A 206 -7.64 5.49 -13.31
N MET A 207 -8.74 6.26 -13.35
CA MET A 207 -9.57 6.50 -12.14
C MET A 207 -10.19 5.22 -11.59
N ALA A 208 -10.30 4.18 -12.43
CA ALA A 208 -10.82 2.90 -12.02
C ALA A 208 -9.77 2.02 -11.33
N ILE A 209 -8.47 2.38 -11.27
CA ILE A 209 -7.41 1.51 -10.73
C ILE A 209 -7.52 1.18 -9.24
N PRO A 210 -8.21 1.96 -8.35
CA PRO A 210 -8.53 1.43 -7.02
C PRO A 210 -9.60 0.30 -7.07
N ILE A 211 -10.29 0.13 -8.20
CA ILE A 211 -11.45 -0.77 -8.39
C ILE A 211 -11.19 -1.84 -9.49
N VAL A 212 -10.23 -1.65 -10.40
CA VAL A 212 -10.09 -2.37 -11.69
C VAL A 212 -8.73 -3.06 -11.86
N THR A 213 -8.00 -3.32 -10.79
CA THR A 213 -6.98 -4.41 -10.80
C THR A 213 -7.60 -5.81 -10.93
N LEU A 214 -8.92 -5.90 -11.22
CA LEU A 214 -9.63 -7.11 -11.60
C LEU A 214 -10.02 -7.22 -13.09
N MET A 215 -9.81 -6.23 -13.99
CA MET A 215 -10.46 -6.34 -15.33
C MET A 215 -9.77 -5.90 -16.63
N THR A 216 -8.53 -5.40 -16.71
CA THR A 216 -8.01 -5.05 -18.06
C THR A 216 -6.51 -5.24 -18.28
N THR A 217 -6.13 -6.46 -18.69
CA THR A 217 -5.13 -6.63 -19.75
C THR A 217 -5.85 -6.72 -21.09
N LYS A 218 -5.98 -5.58 -21.81
CA LYS A 218 -6.02 -5.51 -23.29
C LYS A 218 -6.32 -4.07 -23.75
N ASN A 219 -5.32 -3.42 -24.35
CA ASN A 219 -5.36 -3.00 -25.75
C ASN A 219 -4.07 -2.23 -26.08
N LYS A 220 -3.10 -2.94 -26.67
CA LYS A 220 -2.09 -2.31 -27.53
C LYS A 220 -2.82 -1.88 -28.79
N TYR A 221 -2.75 -0.59 -29.11
CA TYR A 221 -3.19 -0.04 -30.38
C TYR A 221 -2.30 -0.60 -31.50
N SER A 222 -2.94 -1.30 -32.44
CA SER A 222 -2.58 -1.34 -33.86
C SER A 222 -3.58 -0.48 -34.62
#